data_AF-A0A350PGY0-F1
#
_entry.id   AF-A0A350PGY0-F1
#
_cell.length_a   1.000
_cell.length_b   1.000
_cell.length_c   1.000
_cell.angle_alpha   90.00
_cell.angle_beta   90.00
_cell.angle_gamma   90.00
#
_symmetry.space_group_name_H-M   'P 1'
#
loop_
_entity.id
_entity.type
_entity.pdbx_description
1 polymer ?
#
loop_
_entity_poly.entity_id
_entity_poly.type
_entity_poly.pdbx_seq_one_letter_code
_entity_poly.pdbx_strand_id
1 'polypeptide(L)'
;MNNFGSTSISRLYQNQVPFQYIQNLATAGLLNNFGSTSISRLYQNQIPFEYISSFNDAGVLDDFGSTSISRLYQNNVPAEYISDLAAGGYLDNFGSTSIVRLHQNNVPVSFLKTLNDKGLLSDMSSESVVAAYRLDGQ
;
A
#
# COMPACT_ATOMS: atom_id res chain seq x y z
N MET A 1 -19.70 3.06 -16.39
CA MET A 1 -20.56 1.94 -15.95
C MET A 1 -20.50 1.87 -14.44
N ASN A 2 -21.63 1.97 -13.74
CA ASN A 2 -21.66 1.88 -12.26
C ASN A 2 -21.33 0.45 -11.83
N ASN A 3 -20.12 0.23 -11.29
CA ASN A 3 -19.62 -1.08 -10.84
C ASN A 3 -20.25 -1.56 -9.51
N PHE A 4 -21.24 -0.81 -9.00
CA PHE A 4 -21.96 -1.07 -7.76
C PHE A 4 -23.37 -1.57 -8.02
N GLY A 5 -23.48 -2.84 -8.42
CA GLY A 5 -24.77 -3.55 -8.49
C GLY A 5 -25.35 -3.89 -7.11
N SER A 6 -26.59 -4.38 -7.09
CA SER A 6 -27.32 -4.76 -5.87
C SER A 6 -26.56 -5.77 -4.99
N THR A 7 -25.81 -6.69 -5.59
CA THR A 7 -24.96 -7.66 -4.87
C THR A 7 -23.81 -6.99 -4.11
N SER A 8 -23.19 -5.97 -4.70
CA SER A 8 -22.12 -5.19 -4.04
C SER A 8 -22.67 -4.40 -2.87
N ILE A 9 -23.83 -3.76 -3.04
CA ILE A 9 -24.50 -3.01 -1.96
C ILE A 9 -24.91 -3.94 -0.81
N SER A 10 -25.52 -5.08 -1.13
CA SER A 10 -25.91 -6.08 -0.14
C SER A 10 -24.71 -6.56 0.69
N ARG A 11 -23.56 -6.83 0.04
CA ARG A 11 -22.33 -7.22 0.73
C ARG A 11 -21.81 -6.12 1.66
N LEU A 12 -21.77 -4.87 1.21
CA LEU A 12 -21.32 -3.75 2.04
C LEU A 12 -22.22 -3.59 3.28
N TYR A 13 -23.52 -3.69 3.10
CA TYR A 13 -24.50 -3.64 4.20
C TYR A 13 -24.31 -4.80 5.18
N GLN A 14 -24.18 -6.04 4.69
CA GLN A 14 -23.95 -7.22 5.53
C GLN A 14 -22.64 -7.12 6.34
N ASN A 15 -21.61 -6.52 5.75
CA ASN A 15 -20.33 -6.27 6.43
C ASN A 15 -20.33 -4.98 7.26
N GLN A 16 -21.50 -4.37 7.47
CA GLN A 16 -21.70 -3.18 8.32
C GLN A 16 -20.82 -1.99 7.90
N VAL A 17 -20.53 -1.86 6.61
CA VAL A 17 -19.79 -0.71 6.08
C VAL A 17 -20.72 0.51 6.10
N PRO A 18 -20.39 1.60 6.83
CA PRO A 18 -21.24 2.77 6.92
C PRO A 18 -21.40 3.45 5.57
N PHE A 19 -22.61 3.96 5.31
CA PHE A 19 -22.88 4.74 4.10
C PHE A 19 -21.92 5.92 3.93
N GLN A 20 -21.56 6.60 5.03
CA GLN A 20 -20.59 7.71 4.99
C GLN A 20 -19.21 7.28 4.49
N TYR A 21 -18.74 6.08 4.87
CA TYR A 21 -17.45 5.56 4.41
C TYR A 21 -17.48 5.31 2.89
N ILE A 22 -18.57 4.73 2.39
CA ILE A 22 -18.79 4.50 0.96
C ILE A 22 -18.87 5.83 0.20
N GLN A 23 -19.57 6.82 0.76
CA GLN A 23 -19.70 8.15 0.18
C GLN A 23 -18.34 8.87 0.10
N ASN A 24 -17.49 8.75 1.11
CA ASN A 24 -16.14 9.33 1.08
C ASN A 24 -15.30 8.73 -0.05
N LEU A 25 -15.31 7.39 -0.19
CA LEU A 25 -14.65 6.71 -1.30
C LEU A 25 -15.22 7.13 -2.66
N ALA A 26 -16.54 7.34 -2.76
CA ALA A 26 -17.20 7.80 -3.99
C ALA A 26 -16.76 9.21 -4.39
N THR A 27 -16.78 10.13 -3.44
CA THR A 27 -16.37 11.53 -3.64
C THR A 27 -14.90 11.63 -4.06
N ALA A 28 -14.06 10.75 -3.54
CA ALA A 28 -12.65 10.65 -3.90
C ALA A 28 -12.39 9.87 -5.21
N GLY A 29 -13.43 9.37 -5.88
CA GLY A 29 -13.29 8.58 -7.11
C GLY A 29 -12.78 7.15 -6.92
N LEU A 30 -12.59 6.71 -5.66
CA LEU A 30 -11.92 5.46 -5.29
C LEU A 30 -12.80 4.20 -5.40
N LEU A 31 -14.11 4.37 -5.65
CA LEU A 31 -15.02 3.22 -5.79
C LEU A 31 -14.68 2.32 -6.99
N ASN A 32 -13.99 2.85 -8.00
CA ASN A 32 -13.59 2.05 -9.16
C ASN A 32 -12.33 1.23 -8.89
N ASN A 33 -11.48 1.66 -7.94
CA ASN A 33 -10.27 0.96 -7.55
C ASN A 33 -10.57 -0.26 -6.65
N PHE A 34 -11.73 -0.28 -6.00
CA PHE A 34 -12.09 -1.33 -5.06
C PHE A 34 -13.47 -1.93 -5.31
N GLY A 35 -13.51 -3.26 -5.45
CA GLY A 35 -14.76 -4.00 -5.33
C GLY A 35 -15.30 -3.99 -3.90
N SER A 36 -16.59 -4.32 -3.74
CA SER A 36 -17.26 -4.35 -2.42
C SER A 36 -16.54 -5.23 -1.38
N THR A 37 -15.93 -6.35 -1.79
CA THR A 37 -15.12 -7.19 -0.89
C THR A 37 -13.88 -6.46 -0.38
N SER A 38 -13.21 -5.70 -1.24
CA SER A 38 -12.03 -4.92 -0.87
C SER A 38 -12.39 -3.78 0.07
N ILE A 39 -13.50 -3.08 -0.19
CA ILE A 39 -14.01 -2.02 0.68
C ILE A 39 -14.40 -2.56 2.06
N SER A 40 -15.11 -3.69 2.12
CA SER A 40 -15.43 -4.35 3.39
C SER A 40 -14.15 -4.67 4.18
N ARG A 41 -13.11 -5.18 3.51
CA ARG A 41 -11.83 -5.47 4.16
C ARG A 41 -11.13 -4.23 4.69
N LEU A 42 -11.02 -3.17 3.88
CA LEU A 42 -10.39 -1.91 4.29
C LEU A 42 -11.11 -1.32 5.51
N TYR A 43 -12.45 -1.32 5.49
CA TYR A 43 -13.25 -0.85 6.61
C TYR A 43 -13.08 -1.72 7.87
N GLN A 44 -13.19 -3.05 7.75
CA GLN A 44 -13.06 -3.98 8.88
C GLN A 44 -11.66 -3.95 9.51
N ASN A 45 -10.63 -3.75 8.70
CA ASN A 45 -9.26 -3.57 9.17
C ASN A 45 -8.98 -2.15 9.70
N GLN A 46 -10.00 -1.29 9.78
CA GLN A 46 -9.93 0.08 10.29
C GLN A 46 -8.87 0.92 9.59
N ILE A 47 -8.72 0.73 8.27
CA ILE A 47 -7.77 1.49 7.48
C ILE A 47 -8.32 2.92 7.31
N PRO A 48 -7.59 3.96 7.77
CA PRO A 48 -7.99 5.34 7.61
C PRO A 48 -8.16 5.70 6.13
N PHE A 49 -9.14 6.55 5.85
CA PHE A 49 -9.37 7.04 4.49
C PHE A 49 -8.15 7.79 3.96
N GLU A 50 -7.49 8.58 4.82
CA GLU A 50 -6.30 9.36 4.51
C GLU A 50 -5.12 8.47 4.09
N TYR A 51 -4.99 7.29 4.73
CA TYR A 51 -3.97 6.32 4.34
C TYR A 51 -4.24 5.77 2.94
N ILE A 52 -5.49 5.48 2.60
CA ILE A 52 -5.86 5.02 1.24
C ILE A 52 -5.68 6.15 0.22
N SER A 53 -6.12 7.37 0.55
CA SER A 53 -6.01 8.54 -0.33
C SER A 53 -4.55 8.85 -0.67
N SER A 54 -3.63 8.70 0.28
CA SER A 54 -2.21 8.96 0.03
C SER A 54 -1.60 8.09 -1.07
N PHE A 55 -2.08 6.85 -1.24
CA PHE A 55 -1.64 5.95 -2.33
C PHE A 55 -2.19 6.42 -3.68
N ASN A 56 -3.41 6.96 -3.68
CA ASN A 56 -4.00 7.58 -4.87
C ASN A 56 -3.26 8.86 -5.27
N ASP A 57 -2.93 9.70 -4.30
CA ASP A 57 -2.19 10.95 -4.52
C ASP A 57 -0.76 10.69 -5.02
N ALA A 58 -0.15 9.59 -4.58
CA ALA A 58 1.14 9.12 -5.09
C ALA A 58 1.03 8.40 -6.45
N GLY A 59 -0.18 8.16 -6.97
CA GLY A 59 -0.40 7.49 -8.25
C GLY A 59 -0.14 5.98 -8.25
N VAL A 60 -0.10 5.35 -7.08
CA VAL A 60 0.27 3.93 -6.90
C VAL A 60 -0.85 3.06 -6.36
N LEU A 61 -2.05 3.62 -6.18
CA LEU A 61 -3.18 2.90 -5.61
C LEU A 61 -3.47 1.59 -6.34
N ASP A 62 -3.35 1.60 -7.68
CA ASP A 62 -3.62 0.43 -8.52
C ASP A 62 -2.57 -0.69 -8.38
N ASP A 63 -1.39 -0.38 -7.86
CA ASP A 63 -0.35 -1.37 -7.53
C ASP A 63 -0.67 -2.13 -6.23
N PHE A 64 -1.61 -1.61 -5.43
CA PHE A 64 -1.94 -2.14 -4.11
C PHE A 64 -3.40 -2.54 -3.97
N GLY A 65 -3.67 -3.85 -4.02
CA GLY A 65 -4.96 -4.39 -3.58
C GLY A 65 -5.20 -4.20 -2.08
N SER A 66 -6.47 -4.27 -1.65
CA SER A 66 -6.89 -4.07 -0.24
C SER A 66 -6.12 -4.93 0.78
N THR A 67 -5.69 -6.12 0.40
CA THR A 67 -4.88 -7.01 1.27
C THR A 67 -3.48 -6.44 1.51
N SER A 68 -2.85 -5.89 0.47
CA SER A 68 -1.54 -5.25 0.58
C SER A 68 -1.62 -3.96 1.40
N ILE A 69 -2.60 -3.10 1.13
CA ILE A 69 -2.83 -1.87 1.92
C ILE A 69 -3.05 -2.22 3.40
N SER A 70 -3.88 -3.21 3.68
CA SER A 70 -4.11 -3.66 5.06
C SER A 70 -2.83 -4.15 5.74
N ARG A 71 -2.01 -4.92 5.02
CA ARG A 71 -0.73 -5.42 5.54
C ARG A 71 0.22 -4.28 5.89
N LEU A 72 0.38 -3.31 4.98
CA LEU A 72 1.27 -2.17 5.19
C LEU A 72 0.85 -1.37 6.42
N TYR A 73 -0.44 -1.01 6.49
CA TYR A 73 -0.99 -0.25 7.61
C TYR A 73 -0.86 -0.99 8.95
N GLN A 74 -1.26 -2.27 9.01
CA GLN A 74 -1.18 -3.08 10.24
C GLN A 74 0.25 -3.31 10.72
N ASN A 75 1.25 -3.18 9.84
CA ASN A 75 2.67 -3.25 10.18
C ASN A 75 3.31 -1.86 10.33
N ASN A 76 2.49 -0.82 10.53
CA ASN A 76 2.90 0.56 10.77
C ASN A 76 3.80 1.14 9.68
N VAL A 77 3.67 0.69 8.42
CA VAL A 77 4.40 1.30 7.30
C VAL A 77 3.72 2.63 6.97
N PRO A 78 4.39 3.78 7.10
CA PRO A 78 3.79 5.07 6.82
C PRO A 78 3.56 5.23 5.32
N ALA A 79 2.52 5.97 4.97
CA ALA A 79 2.20 6.30 3.58
C ALA A 79 3.37 7.01 2.88
N GLU A 80 4.07 7.91 3.59
CA GLU A 80 5.24 8.63 3.09
C GLU A 80 6.34 7.69 2.60
N TYR A 81 6.60 6.57 3.31
CA TYR A 81 7.59 5.59 2.86
C TYR A 81 7.17 4.91 1.55
N ILE A 82 5.87 4.70 1.33
CA ILE A 82 5.35 4.16 0.06
C ILE A 82 5.52 5.18 -1.06
N SER A 83 5.19 6.45 -0.79
CA SER A 83 5.36 7.55 -1.75
C SER A 83 6.83 7.76 -2.13
N ASP A 84 7.76 7.63 -1.18
CA ASP A 84 9.19 7.74 -1.45
C ASP A 84 9.71 6.56 -2.29
N LEU A 85 9.23 5.35 -2.01
CA LEU A 85 9.53 4.18 -2.85
C LEU A 85 8.98 4.35 -4.27
N ALA A 86 7.77 4.90 -4.41
CA ALA A 86 7.16 5.21 -5.69
C ALA A 86 7.97 6.24 -6.49
N ALA A 87 8.32 7.36 -5.85
CA ALA A 87 9.11 8.43 -6.47
C ALA A 87 10.50 7.95 -6.90
N GLY A 88 11.08 6.99 -6.17
CA GLY A 88 12.33 6.33 -6.52
C GLY A 88 12.21 5.24 -7.61
N GLY A 89 11.00 4.84 -7.98
CA GLY A 89 10.76 3.74 -8.92
C GLY A 89 11.09 2.36 -8.34
N TYR A 90 10.99 2.18 -7.02
CA TYR A 90 11.40 0.94 -6.33
C TYR A 90 10.24 0.01 -5.98
N LEU A 91 8.99 0.39 -6.28
CA LEU A 91 7.82 -0.44 -5.96
C LEU A 91 7.80 -1.76 -6.75
N ASP A 92 8.26 -1.74 -8.00
CA ASP A 92 8.35 -2.95 -8.85
C ASP A 92 9.30 -4.00 -8.28
N ASN A 93 10.28 -3.57 -7.47
CA ASN A 93 11.23 -4.46 -6.81
C ASN A 93 10.63 -5.12 -5.56
N PHE A 94 9.60 -4.51 -4.94
CA PHE A 94 9.17 -4.89 -3.60
C PHE A 94 7.64 -4.93 -3.46
N GLY A 95 7.09 -6.14 -3.38
CA GLY A 95 5.72 -6.33 -2.92
C GLY A 95 5.53 -5.93 -1.45
N SER A 96 4.28 -5.79 -1.01
CA SER A 96 3.97 -5.26 0.34
C SER A 96 4.62 -6.01 1.51
N THR A 97 4.85 -7.33 1.42
CA THR A 97 5.60 -8.08 2.45
C THR A 97 7.07 -7.65 2.52
N SER A 98 7.69 -7.42 1.37
CA SER A 98 9.07 -6.91 1.27
C SER A 98 9.17 -5.49 1.80
N ILE A 99 8.23 -4.62 1.44
CA ILE A 99 8.15 -3.24 1.96
C ILE A 99 8.04 -3.24 3.49
N VAL A 100 7.17 -4.07 4.07
CA VAL A 100 7.07 -4.22 5.53
C VAL A 100 8.42 -4.58 6.14
N ARG A 101 9.14 -5.52 5.53
CA ARG A 101 10.46 -5.96 6.03
C ARG A 101 11.49 -4.85 5.97
N LEU A 102 11.56 -4.11 4.86
CA LEU A 102 12.47 -2.98 4.71
C LEU A 102 12.20 -1.92 5.79
N HIS A 103 10.93 -1.54 5.95
CA HIS A 103 10.50 -0.57 6.95
C HIS A 103 10.82 -1.02 8.39
N GLN A 104 10.48 -2.25 8.77
CA GLN A 104 10.74 -2.79 10.12
C GLN A 104 12.25 -2.91 10.44
N ASN A 105 13.10 -2.93 9.42
CA ASN A 105 14.55 -2.94 9.58
C ASN A 105 15.19 -1.56 9.36
N ASN A 106 14.37 -0.50 9.37
CA ASN A 106 14.78 0.89 9.22
C ASN A 106 15.60 1.16 7.96
N VAL A 107 15.36 0.42 6.88
CA VAL A 107 16.07 0.65 5.61
C VAL A 107 15.51 1.92 4.96
N PRO A 108 16.30 3.02 4.84
CA PRO A 108 15.83 4.24 4.23
C PRO A 108 15.81 4.09 2.70
N VAL A 109 14.92 4.83 2.02
CA VAL A 109 14.84 4.84 0.55
C VAL A 109 16.15 5.33 -0.08
N SER A 110 16.92 6.19 0.59
CA SER A 110 18.26 6.61 0.16
C SER A 110 19.26 5.46 0.06
N PHE A 111 19.13 4.41 0.89
CA PHE A 111 19.97 3.22 0.78
C PHE A 111 19.60 2.39 -0.45
N LEU A 112 18.29 2.27 -0.75
CA LEU A 112 17.83 1.62 -1.99
C LEU A 112 18.36 2.35 -3.22
N LYS A 113 18.37 3.69 -3.19
CA LYS A 113 18.99 4.50 -4.23
C LYS A 113 20.47 4.17 -4.41
N THR A 114 21.23 4.08 -3.32
CA THR A 114 22.65 3.70 -3.39
C THR A 114 22.86 2.32 -4.03
N LEU A 115 22.00 1.34 -3.71
CA LEU A 115 22.04 0.02 -4.34
C LEU A 115 21.66 0.08 -5.83
N ASN A 116 20.66 0.87 -6.18
CA ASN A 116 20.21 1.05 -7.56
C ASN A 116 21.27 1.74 -8.44
N ASP A 117 21.90 2.80 -7.93
CA ASP A 117 22.98 3.53 -8.61
C ASP A 117 24.20 2.62 -8.87
N LYS A 118 24.40 1.59 -8.04
CA LYS A 118 25.42 0.55 -8.21
C LYS A 118 24.98 -0.61 -9.10
N GLY A 119 23.74 -0.60 -9.60
CA GLY A 119 23.16 -1.67 -10.42
C GLY A 119 22.89 -2.97 -9.65
N LEU A 120 22.76 -2.91 -8.32
CA LEU A 120 22.58 -4.09 -7.47
C LEU A 120 21.11 -4.36 -7.12
N LEU A 121 20.26 -3.33 -7.08
CA LEU A 121 18.94 -3.41 -6.47
C LEU A 121 17.98 -4.41 -7.17
N SER A 122 18.03 -4.52 -8.50
CA SER A 122 17.12 -5.38 -9.28
C SER A 122 17.22 -6.86 -8.91
N ASP A 123 18.39 -7.30 -8.46
CA ASP A 123 18.68 -8.71 -8.16
C ASP A 123 18.54 -9.03 -6.66
N MET A 124 18.22 -8.04 -5.84
CA MET A 124 18.17 -8.17 -4.39
C MET A 124 16.75 -8.42 -3.87
N SER A 125 16.61 -9.47 -3.06
CA SER A 125 15.44 -9.62 -2.19
C SER A 125 15.48 -8.57 -1.07
N SER A 126 14.32 -8.32 -0.44
CA SER A 126 14.25 -7.47 0.75
C SER A 126 15.19 -7.93 1.87
N GLU A 127 15.41 -9.23 2.00
CA GLU A 127 16.32 -9.86 2.95
C GLU A 127 17.77 -9.48 2.67
N SER A 128 18.19 -9.57 1.41
CA SER A 128 19.54 -9.18 0.98
C SER A 128 19.76 -7.69 1.18
N VAL A 129 18.75 -6.85 0.92
CA VAL A 129 18.83 -5.41 1.17
C VAL A 129 19.02 -5.13 2.66
N VAL A 130 18.22 -5.76 3.53
CA VAL A 130 18.35 -5.61 4.99
C VAL A 130 19.72 -6.09 5.47
N ALA A 131 20.22 -7.20 4.94
CA ALA A 131 21.55 -7.70 5.28
C ALA A 131 22.65 -6.71 4.86
N ALA A 132 22.57 -6.17 3.64
CA ALA A 132 23.52 -5.16 3.16
C ALA A 132 23.48 -3.89 4.03
N TYR A 133 22.29 -3.40 4.39
CA TYR A 133 22.14 -2.21 5.21
C TYR A 133 22.76 -2.38 6.61
N ARG A 134 22.62 -3.57 7.22
CA ARG A 134 23.25 -3.88 8.51
C ARG A 134 24.78 -3.92 8.41
N LEU A 135 25.33 -4.35 7.28
CA LEU A 135 26.79 -4.37 7.06
C LEU A 135 27.37 -2.99 6.76
N ASP A 136 26.58 -2.10 6.17
CA ASP A 136 26.97 -0.71 5.86
C ASP A 136 27.12 0.14 7.13
N GLY A 137 26.63 -0.35 8.28
CA GLY A 137 26.88 0.21 9.61
C GLY A 137 25.84 1.23 10.05
N GLN A 138 24.62 0.75 10.34
CA GLN A 138 23.53 1.54 10.96
C GLN A 138 24.00 2.60 11.95
#